data_AF-A0A158P622-F1
#
_entry.id   AF-A0A158P622-F1
#
_cell.length_a   1.000
_cell.length_b   1.000
_cell.length_c   1.000
_cell.angle_alpha   90.00
_cell.angle_beta   90.00
_cell.angle_gamma   90.00
#
_symmetry.space_group_name_H-M   'P 1'
#
loop_
_entity.id
_entity.type
_entity.pdbx_description
1 polymer ?
#
loop_
_entity_poly.entity_id
_entity_poly.type
_entity_poly.pdbx_seq_one_letter_code
_entity_poly.pdbx_strand_id
1 'polypeptide(L)'
;IFGSISDVGWRSHQPYATIISCVNLPHWKSCKKAVSFSRIFRLTVSVIEVFGLINSIFFGEYDRVARTHTRSTVMGGAHSGPAFLPWHREYIKRFEFAIRQIDPTLALPYWDSTLEEALALISATSFFPFTFTIGRPNIKREVGAKGGPMKQSEIDFVMKQSEVDQVLAFSAPRRGCPYRTDYNCLEYTHGNVHIFVGGDMFDTSTSANDPLFFLHHAFIDLIWEQWRQQRQTRAERERVYPPDNQLCASPQHFAAAQMNPFPPMRNIDGLSNKYTDNLYEYAPRPTCTEAYPDCGSKYLFCDQSHGQARCAAKIRLEAACDGYVRGENPCFNGACVAGRCTATVIFSFKETCFNENECCALWAERGECTVNAPYMSVWCKASCGQCRPRYPLIDDCSDRHHNCERWARSGECTINSLWMSENCRRSCGRCHQSRSQACREHCGEPTTTLKPKEVCGSTNECYNENICCPHWSLQSECTKQQSWMACNCRVSCGHCIPQNYSYGSCHDYHLECQGWARLGECERNPWMLENCRFSCQSCFSHWDLREMCGEPAGKISALRSYGINSH
;
A
#
# COMPACT_ATOMS: atom_id res chain seq x y z
N ILE A 1 -17.19 40.48 -34.29
CA ILE A 1 -17.90 41.68 -33.77
C ILE A 1 -18.43 41.31 -32.39
N PHE A 2 -18.09 42.15 -31.42
CA PHE A 2 -18.23 41.98 -29.96
C PHE A 2 -19.67 41.69 -29.47
N GLY A 3 -19.77 41.09 -28.28
CA GLY A 3 -21.02 40.97 -27.52
C GLY A 3 -20.83 40.29 -26.15
N SER A 4 -20.34 41.07 -25.18
CA SER A 4 -20.12 40.77 -23.76
C SER A 4 -21.41 40.66 -22.91
N ILE A 5 -21.32 39.99 -21.75
CA ILE A 5 -21.90 40.31 -20.41
C ILE A 5 -21.46 39.15 -19.48
N SER A 6 -20.36 39.26 -18.73
CA SER A 6 -20.16 39.90 -17.41
C SER A 6 -20.81 39.18 -16.22
N ASP A 7 -19.95 38.54 -15.43
CA ASP A 7 -19.91 38.44 -13.96
C ASP A 7 -21.20 38.21 -13.16
N VAL A 8 -21.28 37.03 -12.54
CA VAL A 8 -21.73 36.89 -11.15
C VAL A 8 -20.62 36.18 -10.39
N GLY A 9 -19.92 36.94 -9.55
CA GLY A 9 -18.80 36.47 -8.77
C GLY A 9 -19.19 35.52 -7.64
N TRP A 10 -18.31 34.55 -7.36
CA TRP A 10 -18.18 33.92 -6.06
C TRP A 10 -16.72 33.95 -5.63
N ARG A 11 -16.48 34.64 -4.51
CA ARG A 11 -15.19 34.77 -3.85
C ARG A 11 -14.79 33.42 -3.22
N SER A 12 -13.54 33.03 -3.50
CA SER A 12 -12.59 32.26 -2.68
C SER A 12 -13.11 31.52 -1.43
N HIS A 13 -12.98 30.18 -1.42
CA HIS A 13 -12.13 29.43 -0.46
C HIS A 13 -12.26 27.90 -0.67
N GLN A 14 -11.18 27.25 -1.11
CA GLN A 14 -10.61 25.97 -0.66
C GLN A 14 -10.02 25.09 -1.79
N PRO A 15 -8.86 24.42 -1.57
CA PRO A 15 -8.00 23.87 -2.63
C PRO A 15 -8.23 22.40 -3.03
N TYR A 16 -9.36 21.77 -2.67
CA TYR A 16 -9.52 20.32 -2.78
C TYR A 16 -10.42 19.80 -3.92
N ALA A 17 -10.89 20.69 -4.81
CA ALA A 17 -11.82 20.32 -5.89
C ALA A 17 -11.17 19.82 -7.20
N THR A 18 -9.83 19.74 -7.30
CA THR A 18 -9.17 19.60 -8.62
C THR A 18 -8.71 18.18 -8.98
N ILE A 19 -8.73 17.20 -8.06
CA ILE A 19 -8.10 15.88 -8.31
C ILE A 19 -9.10 14.82 -8.85
N ILE A 20 -10.40 14.98 -8.56
CA ILE A 20 -11.40 13.93 -8.81
C ILE A 20 -11.88 13.89 -10.27
N SER A 21 -11.65 14.93 -11.07
CA SER A 21 -12.01 14.90 -12.50
C SER A 21 -10.96 14.19 -13.40
N CYS A 22 -9.83 13.74 -12.85
CA CYS A 22 -8.75 13.14 -13.65
C CYS A 22 -8.93 11.64 -13.95
N VAL A 23 -9.84 10.94 -13.26
CA VAL A 23 -10.05 9.49 -13.42
C VAL A 23 -10.90 9.17 -14.66
N ASN A 24 -11.68 10.12 -15.18
CA ASN A 24 -12.64 9.92 -16.26
C ASN A 24 -12.65 10.99 -17.38
N LEU A 25 -11.66 11.89 -17.48
CA LEU A 25 -11.67 12.94 -18.52
C LEU A 25 -10.75 12.66 -19.73
N PRO A 26 -11.18 12.99 -20.98
CA PRO A 26 -10.43 12.67 -22.21
C PRO A 26 -9.27 13.62 -22.55
N HIS A 27 -8.93 14.59 -21.70
CA HIS A 27 -8.02 15.68 -22.07
C HIS A 27 -6.89 15.94 -21.08
N TRP A 28 -5.69 15.53 -21.51
CA TRP A 28 -4.39 15.51 -20.85
C TRP A 28 -3.74 16.88 -20.52
N LYS A 29 -4.45 18.00 -20.57
CA LYS A 29 -3.83 19.35 -20.56
C LYS A 29 -3.85 20.14 -19.25
N SER A 30 -4.49 19.66 -18.17
CA SER A 30 -4.67 20.50 -16.95
C SER A 30 -4.08 19.98 -15.63
N CYS A 31 -3.33 18.88 -15.59
CA CYS A 31 -2.62 18.44 -14.36
C CYS A 31 -1.24 19.12 -14.19
N LYS A 32 -1.16 20.45 -14.35
CA LYS A 32 0.13 21.17 -14.32
C LYS A 32 0.46 21.88 -13.00
N LYS A 33 -0.38 21.80 -11.96
CA LYS A 33 -0.10 22.40 -10.64
C LYS A 33 -0.81 21.64 -9.53
N ALA A 34 -0.10 20.70 -8.90
CA ALA A 34 -0.26 20.29 -7.49
C ALA A 34 0.24 18.85 -7.31
N VAL A 35 1.55 18.62 -7.38
CA VAL A 35 2.33 17.77 -6.47
C VAL A 35 3.76 18.20 -6.71
N SER A 36 4.42 18.77 -5.70
CA SER A 36 5.87 18.86 -5.71
C SER A 36 6.39 17.42 -5.66
N PHE A 37 6.71 16.85 -6.82
CA PHE A 37 7.48 15.60 -6.93
C PHE A 37 8.91 15.89 -6.47
N SER A 38 9.10 16.15 -5.19
CA SER A 38 10.40 16.10 -4.56
C SER A 38 10.74 14.63 -4.37
N ARG A 39 11.58 14.09 -5.27
CA ARG A 39 12.55 12.98 -5.07
C ARG A 39 12.25 12.05 -3.89
N ILE A 40 11.57 10.92 -4.07
CA ILE A 40 11.67 9.79 -3.13
C ILE A 40 11.40 8.49 -3.91
N PHE A 41 12.45 7.90 -4.48
CA PHE A 41 12.62 6.44 -4.54
C PHE A 41 13.81 6.09 -3.66
N ARG A 42 13.56 6.09 -2.34
CA ARG A 42 14.44 5.42 -1.38
C ARG A 42 13.55 4.61 -0.48
N LEU A 43 13.39 3.33 -0.80
CA LEU A 43 13.09 2.29 0.18
C LEU A 43 13.70 1.00 -0.35
N THR A 44 14.86 0.67 0.22
CA THR A 44 15.44 -0.66 0.17
C THR A 44 14.50 -1.59 0.92
N VAL A 45 13.88 -2.53 0.19
CA VAL A 45 13.19 -3.72 0.70
C VAL A 45 12.48 -3.52 2.04
N SER A 46 11.28 -2.96 2.00
CA SER A 46 10.28 -3.15 3.06
C SER A 46 8.91 -3.34 2.44
N VAL A 47 8.76 -4.49 1.77
CA VAL A 47 7.50 -5.14 1.41
C VAL A 47 6.52 -5.16 2.62
N ILE A 48 7.01 -5.04 3.86
CA ILE A 48 6.21 -5.17 5.09
C ILE A 48 5.29 -3.98 5.38
N GLU A 49 5.71 -2.74 5.10
CA GLU A 49 4.92 -1.54 5.45
C GLU A 49 3.74 -1.35 4.51
N VAL A 50 3.90 -1.67 3.23
CA VAL A 50 2.83 -1.61 2.22
C VAL A 50 1.78 -2.69 2.47
N PHE A 51 2.16 -3.90 2.88
CA PHE A 51 1.21 -4.98 3.15
C PHE A 51 0.38 -4.75 4.43
N GLY A 52 0.93 -4.03 5.42
CA GLY A 52 0.16 -3.56 6.58
C GLY A 52 -0.90 -2.51 6.22
N LEU A 53 -0.65 -1.70 5.19
CA LEU A 53 -1.56 -0.67 4.67
C LEU A 53 -2.53 -1.21 3.61
N ILE A 54 -2.21 -2.31 2.92
CA ILE A 54 -3.21 -3.03 2.12
C ILE A 54 -4.38 -3.50 3.00
N ASN A 55 -4.14 -3.71 4.31
CA ASN A 55 -5.16 -3.96 5.32
C ASN A 55 -6.16 -2.79 5.55
N SER A 56 -5.82 -1.55 5.14
CA SER A 56 -6.74 -0.40 5.16
C SER A 56 -7.47 -0.14 3.84
N ILE A 57 -7.11 -0.84 2.75
CA ILE A 57 -7.83 -0.84 1.45
C ILE A 57 -9.14 -1.68 1.54
N PHE A 58 -9.44 -2.24 2.72
CA PHE A 58 -10.51 -3.21 2.99
C PHE A 58 -11.96 -2.68 2.94
N PHE A 59 -12.21 -1.64 2.15
CA PHE A 59 -13.55 -1.25 1.73
C PHE A 59 -13.84 -1.75 0.30
N GLY A 60 -13.64 -3.04 0.01
CA GLY A 60 -13.97 -3.65 -1.30
C GLY A 60 -13.23 -3.10 -2.53
N GLU A 61 -12.39 -2.08 -2.36
CA GLU A 61 -11.61 -1.43 -3.41
C GLU A 61 -10.51 -2.35 -3.93
N TYR A 62 -9.84 -3.09 -3.04
CA TYR A 62 -8.88 -4.12 -3.45
C TYR A 62 -9.56 -5.18 -4.33
N ASP A 63 -10.68 -5.73 -3.88
CA ASP A 63 -11.45 -6.71 -4.66
C ASP A 63 -11.91 -6.14 -6.01
N ARG A 64 -12.27 -4.85 -6.07
CA ARG A 64 -12.64 -4.18 -7.32
C ARG A 64 -11.46 -4.08 -8.27
N VAL A 65 -10.29 -3.71 -7.77
CA VAL A 65 -9.06 -3.68 -8.57
C VAL A 65 -8.71 -5.10 -9.03
N ALA A 66 -8.63 -6.07 -8.13
CA ALA A 66 -8.33 -7.47 -8.46
C ALA A 66 -9.27 -8.06 -9.52
N ARG A 67 -10.59 -7.83 -9.41
CA ARG A 67 -11.60 -8.27 -10.40
C ARG A 67 -11.40 -7.67 -11.80
N THR A 68 -10.66 -6.57 -11.93
CA THR A 68 -10.34 -5.98 -13.24
C THR A 68 -9.50 -6.94 -14.08
N HIS A 69 -8.52 -7.59 -13.45
CA HIS A 69 -7.67 -8.60 -14.10
C HIS A 69 -8.46 -9.88 -14.42
N THR A 70 -9.31 -10.34 -13.49
CA THR A 70 -10.23 -11.47 -13.74
C THR A 70 -11.11 -11.26 -14.97
N ARG A 71 -11.58 -10.04 -15.23
CA ARG A 71 -12.42 -9.74 -16.41
C ARG A 71 -11.58 -9.54 -17.67
N SER A 72 -10.34 -9.11 -17.55
CA SER A 72 -9.46 -8.87 -18.71
C SER A 72 -8.93 -10.15 -19.34
N THR A 73 -8.89 -11.27 -18.60
CA THR A 73 -8.68 -12.62 -19.18
C THR A 73 -9.81 -13.03 -20.12
N VAL A 74 -11.03 -12.51 -19.92
CA VAL A 74 -12.22 -12.82 -20.73
C VAL A 74 -12.42 -11.80 -21.86
N MET A 75 -12.17 -10.51 -21.61
CA MET A 75 -12.39 -9.43 -22.57
C MET A 75 -11.24 -9.24 -23.58
N GLY A 76 -10.09 -9.88 -23.35
CA GLY A 76 -8.91 -9.88 -24.23
C GLY A 76 -8.06 -8.61 -24.14
N GLY A 77 -6.79 -8.71 -24.55
CA GLY A 77 -5.85 -7.58 -24.66
C GLY A 77 -4.86 -7.42 -23.50
N ALA A 78 -5.13 -8.02 -22.33
CA ALA A 78 -4.19 -7.97 -21.20
C ALA A 78 -3.04 -8.99 -21.29
N HIS A 79 -3.22 -10.10 -22.01
CA HIS A 79 -2.24 -11.18 -22.16
C HIS A 79 -2.25 -11.71 -23.59
N SER A 80 -1.25 -12.52 -23.95
CA SER A 80 -1.10 -13.20 -25.23
C SER A 80 -0.79 -12.27 -26.42
N GLY A 81 -0.17 -11.11 -26.16
CA GLY A 81 0.25 -10.23 -27.25
C GLY A 81 0.79 -8.85 -26.84
N PRO A 82 1.08 -7.99 -27.84
CA PRO A 82 1.77 -6.70 -27.66
C PRO A 82 1.19 -5.73 -26.63
N ALA A 83 -0.10 -5.84 -26.30
CA ALA A 83 -0.76 -4.97 -25.33
C ALA A 83 -0.49 -5.36 -23.86
N PHE A 84 0.17 -6.50 -23.59
CA PHE A 84 0.50 -6.97 -22.25
C PHE A 84 1.18 -5.91 -21.38
N LEU A 85 2.31 -5.34 -21.82
CA LEU A 85 3.08 -4.37 -21.02
C LEU A 85 2.33 -3.03 -20.83
N PRO A 86 1.78 -2.38 -21.89
CA PRO A 86 0.99 -1.17 -21.73
C PRO A 86 -0.24 -1.34 -20.82
N TRP A 87 -0.92 -2.49 -20.92
CA TRP A 87 -2.11 -2.77 -20.11
C TRP A 87 -1.75 -2.94 -18.63
N HIS A 88 -0.72 -3.73 -18.32
CA HIS A 88 -0.30 -3.95 -16.94
C HIS A 88 0.30 -2.70 -16.30
N ARG A 89 1.03 -1.86 -17.06
CA ARG A 89 1.48 -0.54 -16.61
C ARG A 89 0.32 0.34 -16.16
N GLU A 90 -0.73 0.42 -16.99
CA GLU A 90 -1.92 1.20 -16.65
C GLU A 90 -2.64 0.64 -15.42
N TYR A 91 -2.68 -0.69 -15.32
CA TYR A 91 -3.32 -1.39 -14.21
C TYR A 91 -2.61 -1.16 -12.87
N ILE A 92 -1.28 -1.34 -12.80
CA ILE A 92 -0.52 -1.11 -11.56
C ILE A 92 -0.50 0.37 -11.16
N LYS A 93 -0.51 1.31 -12.13
CA LYS A 93 -0.66 2.74 -11.85
C LYS A 93 -1.97 3.04 -11.12
N ARG A 94 -3.08 2.42 -11.57
CA ARG A 94 -4.39 2.59 -10.92
C ARG A 94 -4.41 2.02 -9.51
N PHE A 95 -3.72 0.90 -9.29
CA PHE A 95 -3.54 0.34 -7.96
C PHE A 95 -2.73 1.27 -7.04
N GLU A 96 -1.61 1.82 -7.53
CA GLU A 96 -0.85 2.80 -6.77
C GLU A 96 -1.68 4.04 -6.43
N PHE A 97 -2.47 4.56 -7.37
CA PHE A 97 -3.38 5.66 -7.07
C PHE A 97 -4.42 5.32 -6.00
N ALA A 98 -4.92 4.08 -5.97
CA ALA A 98 -5.84 3.65 -4.93
C ALA A 98 -5.15 3.62 -3.55
N ILE A 99 -3.90 3.13 -3.48
CA ILE A 99 -3.09 3.18 -2.24
C ILE A 99 -2.86 4.63 -1.81
N ARG A 100 -2.53 5.51 -2.75
CA ARG A 100 -2.21 6.92 -2.49
C ARG A 100 -3.42 7.77 -2.12
N GLN A 101 -4.64 7.30 -2.35
CA GLN A 101 -5.84 7.92 -1.81
C GLN A 101 -5.95 7.75 -0.29
N ILE A 102 -5.34 6.69 0.26
CA ILE A 102 -5.29 6.44 1.70
C ILE A 102 -4.12 7.20 2.32
N ASP A 103 -2.92 7.01 1.76
CA ASP A 103 -1.72 7.72 2.20
C ASP A 103 -0.91 8.18 0.97
N PRO A 104 -0.87 9.50 0.71
CA PRO A 104 -0.21 10.06 -0.47
C PRO A 104 1.31 9.91 -0.45
N THR A 105 1.91 9.54 0.69
CA THR A 105 3.35 9.31 0.85
C THR A 105 3.79 7.92 0.41
N LEU A 106 2.84 7.00 0.22
CA LEU A 106 3.12 5.65 -0.23
C LEU A 106 3.41 5.59 -1.72
N ALA A 107 4.27 4.65 -2.09
CA ALA A 107 4.54 4.25 -3.46
C ALA A 107 4.42 2.73 -3.58
N LEU A 108 4.08 2.23 -4.77
CA LEU A 108 4.03 0.80 -5.03
C LEU A 108 5.46 0.25 -5.16
N PRO A 109 5.93 -0.63 -4.26
CA PRO A 109 7.23 -1.25 -4.40
C PRO A 109 7.22 -2.29 -5.52
N TYR A 110 8.39 -2.56 -6.08
CA TYR A 110 8.59 -3.73 -6.95
C TYR A 110 9.22 -4.88 -6.16
N TRP A 111 8.96 -6.11 -6.62
CA TRP A 111 9.62 -7.32 -6.14
C TRP A 111 10.57 -7.85 -7.21
N ASP A 112 11.87 -7.65 -6.99
CA ASP A 112 12.92 -8.21 -7.84
C ASP A 112 13.11 -9.70 -7.54
N SER A 113 12.31 -10.53 -8.20
CA SER A 113 12.32 -11.98 -8.02
C SER A 113 13.66 -12.65 -8.39
N THR A 114 14.62 -11.94 -9.01
CA THR A 114 15.93 -12.53 -9.33
C THR A 114 16.81 -12.71 -8.08
N LEU A 115 16.49 -12.02 -6.98
CA LEU A 115 17.22 -12.12 -5.72
C LEU A 115 16.95 -13.46 -5.00
N GLU A 116 15.93 -14.17 -5.46
CA GLU A 116 15.42 -15.44 -4.95
C GLU A 116 16.03 -16.65 -5.68
N GLU A 117 16.90 -16.43 -6.67
CA GLU A 117 17.65 -17.49 -7.36
C GLU A 117 18.49 -18.35 -6.36
N ALA A 118 18.86 -17.75 -5.22
CA ALA A 118 19.55 -18.39 -4.10
C ALA A 118 18.63 -19.15 -3.12
N LEU A 119 17.31 -18.94 -3.18
CA LEU A 119 16.35 -19.49 -2.23
C LEU A 119 15.66 -20.73 -2.80
N ALA A 120 16.14 -21.91 -2.42
CA ALA A 120 15.28 -23.08 -2.37
C ALA A 120 14.20 -22.84 -1.29
N LEU A 121 13.02 -22.43 -1.74
CA LEU A 121 11.76 -22.23 -1.00
C LEU A 121 11.57 -20.85 -0.34
N ILE A 122 10.70 -20.05 -0.96
CA ILE A 122 9.89 -18.99 -0.32
C ILE A 122 8.88 -19.60 0.68
N SER A 123 8.85 -20.93 0.87
CA SER A 123 7.88 -21.63 1.74
C SER A 123 8.03 -21.34 3.25
N ALA A 124 8.77 -20.31 3.66
CA ALA A 124 8.84 -19.88 5.05
C ALA A 124 8.81 -18.36 5.23
N THR A 125 8.21 -17.63 4.30
CA THR A 125 7.60 -16.36 4.69
C THR A 125 6.26 -16.67 5.34
N SER A 126 6.29 -16.90 6.66
CA SER A 126 5.13 -16.73 7.54
C SER A 126 4.70 -15.26 7.58
N PHE A 127 4.49 -14.65 6.42
CA PHE A 127 4.02 -13.29 6.27
C PHE A 127 2.50 -13.29 6.29
N PHE A 128 2.02 -13.58 7.50
CA PHE A 128 0.69 -13.32 8.06
C PHE A 128 -0.51 -14.13 7.53
N PRO A 129 -1.44 -14.50 8.43
CA PRO A 129 -2.75 -15.02 8.07
C PRO A 129 -3.61 -13.85 7.56
N PHE A 130 -3.77 -13.74 6.25
CA PHE A 130 -4.61 -12.70 5.63
C PHE A 130 -5.94 -13.28 5.17
N THR A 131 -7.03 -12.86 5.80
CA THR A 131 -8.38 -12.91 5.21
C THR A 131 -8.52 -11.84 4.15
N PHE A 132 -8.65 -12.23 2.87
CA PHE A 132 -9.71 -11.81 1.91
C PHE A 132 -9.39 -12.17 0.46
N THR A 133 -10.37 -12.78 -0.24
CA THR A 133 -10.94 -12.38 -1.55
C THR A 133 -12.01 -13.41 -1.97
N ILE A 134 -13.10 -12.95 -2.61
CA ILE A 134 -14.17 -13.72 -3.29
C ILE A 134 -14.56 -15.04 -2.58
N GLY A 135 -15.13 -14.91 -1.38
CA GLY A 135 -15.74 -16.04 -0.68
C GLY A 135 -14.76 -17.03 -0.04
N ARG A 136 -13.46 -16.68 0.08
CA ARG A 136 -12.49 -17.46 0.86
C ARG A 136 -11.68 -16.61 1.86
N PRO A 137 -11.39 -17.16 3.05
CA PRO A 137 -10.73 -16.43 4.13
C PRO A 137 -9.19 -16.43 4.04
N ASN A 138 -8.55 -16.95 2.99
CA ASN A 138 -7.09 -16.97 2.88
C ASN A 138 -6.61 -17.00 1.43
N ILE A 139 -5.53 -16.28 1.12
CA ILE A 139 -4.77 -16.41 -0.14
C ILE A 139 -4.01 -17.74 -0.10
N LYS A 140 -4.00 -18.45 -1.23
CA LYS A 140 -3.24 -19.69 -1.42
C LYS A 140 -1.96 -19.42 -2.18
N ARG A 141 -0.86 -20.03 -1.74
CA ARG A 141 0.43 -20.06 -2.44
C ARG A 141 0.99 -21.48 -2.39
N GLU A 142 1.66 -21.89 -3.45
CA GLU A 142 2.31 -23.20 -3.57
C GLU A 142 3.77 -23.00 -4.01
N VAL A 143 4.50 -22.18 -3.25
CA VAL A 143 5.72 -21.58 -3.76
C VAL A 143 6.82 -22.61 -4.00
N GLY A 144 7.38 -22.62 -5.21
CA GLY A 144 8.44 -23.54 -5.60
C GLY A 144 7.95 -24.95 -5.95
N ALA A 145 6.64 -25.21 -5.95
CA ALA A 145 6.11 -26.49 -6.41
C ALA A 145 6.30 -26.70 -7.92
N LYS A 146 6.24 -25.60 -8.69
CA LYS A 146 6.45 -25.54 -10.15
C LYS A 146 7.14 -24.21 -10.49
N GLY A 147 7.63 -24.06 -11.72
CA GLY A 147 8.21 -22.80 -12.18
C GLY A 147 9.47 -22.40 -11.42
N GLY A 148 9.85 -21.13 -11.53
CA GLY A 148 10.98 -20.57 -10.81
C GLY A 148 10.95 -19.03 -10.81
N PRO A 149 11.78 -18.39 -9.97
CA PRO A 149 11.98 -16.96 -10.03
C PRO A 149 12.51 -16.53 -11.40
N MET A 150 12.38 -15.23 -11.71
CA MET A 150 13.02 -14.67 -12.90
C MET A 150 14.54 -14.77 -12.77
N LYS A 151 15.24 -14.97 -13.88
CA LYS A 151 16.70 -15.07 -13.91
C LYS A 151 17.34 -13.81 -14.46
N GLN A 152 18.55 -13.50 -14.00
CA GLN A 152 19.30 -12.37 -14.56
C GLN A 152 19.52 -12.51 -16.08
N SER A 153 19.72 -13.74 -16.57
CA SER A 153 19.86 -14.01 -18.01
C SER A 153 18.63 -13.64 -18.84
N GLU A 154 17.43 -13.72 -18.26
CA GLU A 154 16.17 -13.34 -18.92
C GLU A 154 16.06 -11.81 -19.03
N ILE A 155 16.48 -11.08 -18.00
CA ILE A 155 16.60 -9.62 -18.06
C ILE A 155 17.65 -9.21 -19.09
N ASP A 156 18.82 -9.87 -19.09
CA ASP A 156 19.89 -9.60 -20.05
C ASP A 156 19.42 -9.88 -21.49
N PHE A 157 18.57 -10.89 -21.69
CA PHE A 157 17.94 -11.15 -22.97
C PHE A 157 17.07 -9.97 -23.40
N VAL A 158 16.15 -9.48 -22.54
CA VAL A 158 15.29 -8.32 -22.86
C VAL A 158 16.15 -7.09 -23.17
N MET A 159 17.17 -6.82 -22.35
CA MET A 159 18.08 -5.67 -22.55
C MET A 159 18.87 -5.75 -23.85
N LYS A 160 19.06 -6.93 -24.45
CA LYS A 160 19.76 -7.12 -25.73
C LYS A 160 18.90 -6.84 -26.96
N GLN A 161 17.58 -6.85 -26.84
CA GLN A 161 16.69 -6.71 -28.00
C GLN A 161 16.74 -5.29 -28.57
N SER A 162 16.74 -5.17 -29.90
CA SER A 162 16.62 -3.90 -30.62
C SER A 162 15.21 -3.65 -31.14
N GLU A 163 14.48 -4.71 -31.48
CA GLU A 163 13.18 -4.61 -32.11
C GLU A 163 12.04 -4.64 -31.08
N VAL A 164 11.02 -3.80 -31.29
CA VAL A 164 9.92 -3.65 -30.34
C VAL A 164 9.07 -4.92 -30.21
N ASP A 165 8.93 -5.70 -31.28
CA ASP A 165 8.17 -6.94 -31.35
C ASP A 165 8.88 -8.13 -30.67
N GLN A 166 10.14 -7.96 -30.24
CA GLN A 166 10.83 -8.91 -29.38
C GLN A 166 10.53 -8.66 -27.89
N VAL A 167 10.12 -7.45 -27.53
CA VAL A 167 9.81 -7.04 -26.14
C VAL A 167 8.30 -6.97 -25.91
N LEU A 168 7.57 -6.24 -26.76
CA LEU A 168 6.11 -6.28 -26.86
C LEU A 168 5.72 -7.45 -27.78
N ALA A 169 6.04 -8.66 -27.34
CA ALA A 169 6.02 -9.81 -28.24
C ALA A 169 4.61 -10.27 -28.64
N PHE A 170 4.53 -10.87 -29.82
CA PHE A 170 3.44 -11.78 -30.17
C PHE A 170 3.67 -13.10 -29.42
N SER A 171 3.20 -13.18 -28.17
CA SER A 171 3.45 -14.31 -27.27
C SER A 171 2.58 -15.54 -27.59
N ALA A 172 1.42 -15.38 -28.24
CA ALA A 172 0.59 -16.51 -28.69
C ALA A 172 0.14 -16.35 -30.16
N PRO A 173 1.06 -16.38 -31.14
CA PRO A 173 0.73 -16.18 -32.54
C PRO A 173 -0.05 -17.36 -33.10
N ARG A 174 -0.93 -17.08 -34.06
CA ARG A 174 -1.66 -18.12 -34.80
C ARG A 174 -0.77 -18.70 -35.89
N ARG A 175 -1.16 -19.87 -36.40
CA ARG A 175 -0.48 -20.52 -37.52
C ARG A 175 -0.42 -19.57 -38.72
N GLY A 176 0.80 -19.32 -39.22
CA GLY A 176 1.04 -18.43 -40.36
C GLY A 176 1.52 -17.02 -39.99
N CYS A 177 1.65 -16.68 -38.70
CA CYS A 177 2.32 -15.45 -38.29
C CYS A 177 3.81 -15.45 -38.73
N PRO A 178 4.30 -14.38 -39.37
CA PRO A 178 5.71 -14.28 -39.79
C PRO A 178 6.67 -14.03 -38.62
N TYR A 179 6.16 -13.59 -37.47
CA TYR A 179 6.93 -13.34 -36.27
C TYR A 179 7.06 -14.62 -35.43
N ARG A 180 8.27 -14.92 -34.98
CA ARG A 180 8.54 -16.05 -34.09
C ARG A 180 8.43 -15.60 -32.65
N THR A 181 7.73 -16.39 -31.85
CA THR A 181 7.72 -16.21 -30.40
C THR A 181 9.00 -16.73 -29.79
N ASP A 182 9.69 -15.89 -29.02
CA ASP A 182 10.79 -16.31 -28.15
C ASP A 182 10.25 -16.57 -26.74
N TYR A 183 10.55 -17.73 -26.17
CA TYR A 183 10.15 -18.09 -24.81
C TYR A 183 10.88 -17.28 -23.73
N ASN A 184 11.92 -16.53 -24.09
CA ASN A 184 12.59 -15.56 -23.22
C ASN A 184 11.98 -14.15 -23.32
N CYS A 185 10.90 -13.95 -24.09
CA CYS A 185 10.22 -12.67 -24.07
C CYS A 185 9.63 -12.40 -22.69
N LEU A 186 9.48 -11.10 -22.36
CA LEU A 186 9.15 -10.67 -21.01
C LEU A 186 7.80 -11.24 -20.52
N GLU A 187 6.83 -11.45 -21.42
CA GLU A 187 5.55 -12.07 -21.08
C GLU A 187 5.67 -13.58 -20.76
N TYR A 188 6.60 -14.33 -21.35
CA TYR A 188 6.78 -15.73 -20.92
C TYR A 188 7.52 -15.83 -19.60
N THR A 189 8.59 -15.06 -19.45
CA THR A 189 9.43 -15.10 -18.24
C THR A 189 8.69 -14.56 -17.02
N HIS A 190 7.79 -13.58 -17.18
CA HIS A 190 6.91 -13.17 -16.06
C HIS A 190 5.94 -14.29 -15.64
N GLY A 191 5.47 -15.10 -16.60
CA GLY A 191 4.55 -16.20 -16.35
C GLY A 191 5.18 -17.30 -15.50
N ASN A 192 6.49 -17.53 -15.64
CA ASN A 192 7.22 -18.47 -14.78
C ASN A 192 7.15 -18.10 -13.30
N VAL A 193 7.13 -16.79 -12.98
CA VAL A 193 7.00 -16.31 -11.59
C VAL A 193 5.59 -16.51 -11.05
N HIS A 194 4.56 -16.33 -11.88
CA HIS A 194 3.18 -16.70 -11.53
C HIS A 194 3.08 -18.19 -11.16
N ILE A 195 3.68 -19.05 -11.98
CA ILE A 195 3.75 -20.49 -11.74
C ILE A 195 4.57 -20.80 -10.47
N PHE A 196 5.65 -20.05 -10.26
CA PHE A 196 6.54 -20.20 -9.10
C PHE A 196 5.85 -19.93 -7.79
N VAL A 197 5.09 -18.84 -7.68
CA VAL A 197 4.35 -18.53 -6.45
C VAL A 197 3.21 -19.53 -6.25
N GLY A 198 2.56 -19.97 -7.33
CA GLY A 198 1.51 -20.98 -7.27
C GLY A 198 0.23 -20.48 -6.57
N GLY A 199 -0.71 -21.39 -6.30
CA GLY A 199 -1.98 -21.04 -5.65
C GLY A 199 -2.78 -19.99 -6.42
N ASP A 200 -3.20 -18.90 -5.79
CA ASP A 200 -3.97 -17.84 -6.46
C ASP A 200 -3.16 -17.14 -7.55
N MET A 201 -1.83 -17.00 -7.39
CA MET A 201 -0.92 -16.43 -8.40
C MET A 201 -0.77 -17.30 -9.66
N PHE A 202 -1.15 -18.59 -9.59
CA PHE A 202 -1.00 -19.52 -10.71
C PHE A 202 -2.02 -19.26 -11.82
N ASP A 203 -3.28 -19.02 -11.46
CA ASP A 203 -4.37 -18.84 -12.43
C ASP A 203 -4.53 -17.35 -12.75
N THR A 204 -4.47 -17.03 -14.04
CA THR A 204 -4.66 -15.65 -14.54
C THR A 204 -5.97 -15.00 -14.09
N SER A 205 -7.01 -15.76 -13.75
CA SER A 205 -8.28 -15.21 -13.27
C SER A 205 -8.24 -14.81 -11.78
N THR A 206 -7.35 -15.41 -11.00
CA THR A 206 -7.22 -15.19 -9.55
C THR A 206 -5.92 -14.50 -9.17
N SER A 207 -4.95 -14.36 -10.08
CA SER A 207 -3.60 -13.93 -9.72
C SER A 207 -3.54 -12.56 -9.05
N ALA A 208 -4.41 -11.63 -9.46
CA ALA A 208 -4.47 -10.31 -8.85
C ALA A 208 -5.10 -10.27 -7.45
N ASN A 209 -5.62 -11.39 -6.95
CA ASN A 209 -6.07 -11.53 -5.55
C ASN A 209 -4.89 -11.60 -4.58
N ASP A 210 -3.71 -12.01 -5.05
CA ASP A 210 -2.49 -11.98 -4.27
C ASP A 210 -1.80 -10.62 -4.46
N PRO A 211 -1.56 -9.84 -3.39
CA PRO A 211 -0.89 -8.56 -3.53
C PRO A 211 0.53 -8.64 -4.13
N LEU A 212 1.19 -9.82 -4.07
CA LEU A 212 2.45 -10.04 -4.78
C LEU A 212 2.34 -9.81 -6.29
N PHE A 213 1.14 -9.95 -6.86
CA PHE A 213 0.86 -9.59 -8.24
C PHE A 213 1.36 -8.19 -8.58
N PHE A 214 0.96 -7.19 -7.79
CA PHE A 214 1.26 -5.79 -8.11
C PHE A 214 2.74 -5.49 -7.97
N LEU A 215 3.41 -6.11 -7.01
CA LEU A 215 4.86 -5.99 -6.82
C LEU A 215 5.64 -6.64 -7.96
N HIS A 216 5.19 -7.82 -8.40
CA HIS A 216 5.77 -8.52 -9.55
C HIS A 216 5.59 -7.71 -10.82
N HIS A 217 4.38 -7.23 -11.10
CA HIS A 217 4.10 -6.43 -12.31
C HIS A 217 4.79 -5.05 -12.29
N ALA A 218 5.04 -4.46 -11.11
CA ALA A 218 5.92 -3.29 -10.99
C ALA A 218 7.38 -3.61 -11.35
N PHE A 219 7.86 -4.83 -11.05
CA PHE A 219 9.19 -5.27 -11.47
C PHE A 219 9.27 -5.51 -12.99
N ILE A 220 8.21 -6.09 -13.57
CA ILE A 220 8.10 -6.25 -15.03
C ILE A 220 8.09 -4.89 -15.74
N ASP A 221 7.34 -3.91 -15.22
CA ASP A 221 7.33 -2.56 -15.77
C ASP A 221 8.68 -1.84 -15.62
N LEU A 222 9.39 -2.04 -14.50
CA LEU A 222 10.77 -1.56 -14.31
C LEU A 222 11.71 -2.09 -15.40
N ILE A 223 11.68 -3.40 -15.69
CA ILE A 223 12.50 -4.03 -16.72
C ILE A 223 12.18 -3.42 -18.10
N TRP A 224 10.88 -3.31 -18.42
CA TRP A 224 10.46 -2.72 -19.68
C TRP A 224 10.90 -1.26 -19.80
N GLU A 225 10.74 -0.46 -18.75
CA GLU A 225 11.13 0.94 -18.75
C GLU A 225 12.65 1.12 -18.91
N GLN A 226 13.45 0.29 -18.26
CA GLN A 226 14.91 0.28 -18.46
C GLN A 226 15.29 -0.03 -19.91
N TRP A 227 14.63 -1.01 -20.55
CA TRP A 227 14.85 -1.30 -21.97
C TRP A 227 14.50 -0.09 -22.84
N ARG A 228 13.32 0.52 -22.64
CA ARG A 228 12.89 1.73 -23.36
C ARG A 228 13.92 2.84 -23.20
N GLN A 229 14.47 3.00 -21.99
CA GLN A 229 15.46 4.01 -21.68
C GLN A 229 16.80 3.81 -22.41
N GLN A 230 17.23 2.57 -22.58
CA GLN A 230 18.50 2.22 -23.21
C GLN A 230 18.42 2.07 -24.74
N ARG A 231 17.27 1.63 -25.26
CA ARG A 231 17.12 1.19 -26.66
C ARG A 231 16.32 2.14 -27.54
N GLN A 232 15.53 3.02 -26.95
CA GLN A 232 14.66 3.93 -27.70
C GLN A 232 14.98 5.39 -27.35
N THR A 233 14.98 6.24 -28.37
CA THR A 233 14.86 7.68 -28.20
C THR A 233 13.53 8.03 -27.53
N ARG A 234 13.47 9.22 -26.93
CA ARG A 234 12.24 9.71 -26.30
C ARG A 234 11.04 9.75 -27.27
N ALA A 235 11.28 9.99 -28.57
CA ALA A 235 10.21 10.02 -29.59
C ALA A 235 9.73 8.62 -29.98
N GLU A 236 10.65 7.66 -30.15
CA GLU A 236 10.32 6.27 -30.45
C GLU A 236 9.50 5.63 -29.34
N ARG A 237 9.85 5.94 -28.08
CA ARG A 237 9.13 5.51 -26.88
C ARG A 237 7.63 5.76 -26.91
N GLU A 238 7.15 6.80 -27.61
CA GLU A 238 5.72 7.15 -27.65
C GLU A 238 4.98 6.63 -28.88
N ARG A 239 5.69 6.05 -29.86
CA ARG A 239 5.13 5.76 -31.19
C ARG A 239 5.41 4.36 -31.70
N VAL A 240 6.52 3.76 -31.29
CA VAL A 240 6.95 2.46 -31.79
C VAL A 240 6.17 1.36 -31.06
N TYR A 241 5.31 0.68 -31.81
CA TYR A 241 4.45 -0.41 -31.37
C TYR A 241 4.50 -1.53 -32.44
N PRO A 242 4.37 -2.81 -32.07
CA PRO A 242 4.33 -3.90 -33.05
C PRO A 242 3.22 -3.72 -34.09
N PRO A 243 3.43 -4.14 -35.35
CA PRO A 243 2.46 -3.93 -36.41
C PRO A 243 1.18 -4.73 -36.19
N ASP A 244 0.05 -4.16 -36.56
CA ASP A 244 -1.26 -4.81 -36.49
C ASP A 244 -1.30 -6.00 -37.44
N ASN A 245 -1.30 -7.22 -36.89
CA ASN A 245 -1.34 -8.45 -37.66
C ASN A 245 -2.27 -9.48 -37.01
N GLN A 246 -3.42 -9.74 -37.64
CA GLN A 246 -4.44 -10.67 -37.13
C GLN A 246 -3.99 -12.14 -37.12
N LEU A 247 -2.92 -12.48 -37.84
CA LEU A 247 -2.30 -13.80 -37.74
C LEU A 247 -1.44 -13.91 -36.47
N CYS A 248 -1.01 -12.79 -35.88
CA CYS A 248 -0.06 -12.77 -34.77
C CYS A 248 -0.66 -12.39 -33.43
N ALA A 249 -1.70 -11.56 -33.41
CA ALA A 249 -2.48 -11.26 -32.22
C ALA A 249 -3.93 -10.92 -32.58
N SER A 250 -4.84 -11.00 -31.60
CA SER A 250 -6.21 -10.55 -31.82
C SER A 250 -6.27 -9.02 -31.96
N PRO A 251 -7.31 -8.46 -32.62
CA PRO A 251 -7.45 -7.01 -32.78
C PRO A 251 -7.46 -6.21 -31.46
N GLN A 252 -7.75 -6.86 -30.33
CA GLN A 252 -7.66 -6.25 -29.00
C GLN A 252 -6.23 -5.85 -28.61
N HIS A 253 -5.20 -6.40 -29.26
CA HIS A 253 -3.80 -6.01 -29.05
C HIS A 253 -3.31 -4.91 -29.99
N PHE A 254 -4.14 -4.43 -30.91
CA PHE A 254 -3.70 -3.42 -31.88
C PHE A 254 -3.46 -2.08 -31.21
N ALA A 255 -2.54 -1.30 -31.76
CA ALA A 255 -2.10 -0.04 -31.16
C ALA A 255 -3.27 0.92 -30.89
N ALA A 256 -4.19 1.01 -31.87
CA ALA A 256 -5.35 1.89 -31.81
C ALA A 256 -6.56 1.26 -31.09
N ALA A 257 -6.50 -0.02 -30.71
CA ALA A 257 -7.59 -0.67 -30.01
C ALA A 257 -7.76 -0.11 -28.60
N GLN A 258 -9.01 -0.09 -28.13
CA GLN A 258 -9.35 0.37 -26.80
C GLN A 258 -8.76 -0.57 -25.75
N MET A 259 -8.05 0.01 -24.79
CA MET A 259 -7.48 -0.70 -23.66
C MET A 259 -8.60 -0.99 -22.65
N ASN A 260 -9.23 -2.16 -22.75
CA ASN A 260 -10.36 -2.50 -21.88
C ASN A 260 -9.89 -3.02 -20.50
N PRO A 261 -10.51 -2.62 -19.37
CA PRO A 261 -11.70 -1.78 -19.24
C PRO A 261 -11.38 -0.31 -18.92
N PHE A 262 -10.36 0.28 -19.56
CA PHE A 262 -9.90 1.65 -19.34
C PHE A 262 -10.28 2.65 -20.47
N PRO A 263 -11.54 2.71 -20.96
CA PRO A 263 -11.96 3.81 -21.85
C PRO A 263 -11.61 5.19 -21.27
N PRO A 264 -11.25 6.19 -22.11
CA PRO A 264 -11.08 6.14 -23.57
C PRO A 264 -9.65 5.76 -24.01
N MET A 265 -8.83 5.14 -23.15
CA MET A 265 -7.44 4.82 -23.46
C MET A 265 -7.34 3.73 -24.53
N ARG A 266 -6.32 3.85 -25.37
CA ARG A 266 -5.91 2.83 -26.34
C ARG A 266 -4.61 2.18 -25.88
N ASN A 267 -4.29 1.00 -26.43
CA ASN A 267 -3.06 0.29 -26.07
C ASN A 267 -1.79 1.14 -26.28
N ILE A 268 -1.74 1.91 -27.38
CA ILE A 268 -0.61 2.80 -27.66
C ILE A 268 -0.44 3.91 -26.62
N ASP A 269 -1.51 4.32 -25.91
CA ASP A 269 -1.43 5.40 -24.93
C ASP A 269 -0.64 4.98 -23.68
N GLY A 270 -0.56 3.65 -23.40
CA GLY A 270 0.30 3.11 -22.34
C GLY A 270 1.80 3.23 -22.63
N LEU A 271 2.18 3.61 -23.85
CA LEU A 271 3.56 3.96 -24.20
C LEU A 271 3.95 5.40 -23.77
N SER A 272 3.05 6.21 -23.23
CA SER A 272 3.39 7.61 -23.00
C SER A 272 4.61 7.79 -22.07
N ASN A 273 5.53 8.70 -22.39
CA ASN A 273 6.57 9.08 -21.43
C ASN A 273 5.99 9.78 -20.19
N LYS A 274 4.72 10.20 -20.23
CA LYS A 274 4.08 10.89 -19.12
C LYS A 274 3.99 10.05 -17.84
N TYR A 275 3.98 8.72 -17.93
CA TYR A 275 4.04 7.85 -16.76
C TYR A 275 5.31 8.14 -15.96
N THR A 276 6.47 8.14 -16.64
CA THR A 276 7.75 8.35 -15.99
C THR A 276 8.16 9.80 -15.84
N ASP A 277 7.61 10.71 -16.66
CA ASP A 277 7.89 12.14 -16.54
C ASP A 277 7.12 12.77 -15.36
N ASN A 278 5.94 12.24 -15.00
CA ASN A 278 5.01 12.94 -14.10
C ASN A 278 4.39 12.07 -12.99
N LEU A 279 4.48 10.74 -13.04
CA LEU A 279 3.74 9.89 -12.10
C LEU A 279 4.66 9.09 -11.18
N TYR A 280 5.68 8.43 -11.72
CA TYR A 280 6.61 7.62 -10.96
C TYR A 280 7.99 7.58 -11.63
N GLU A 281 9.04 7.31 -10.84
CA GLU A 281 10.34 6.84 -11.33
C GLU A 281 10.57 5.44 -10.72
N TYR A 282 11.74 4.82 -10.85
CA TYR A 282 12.00 3.55 -10.15
C TYR A 282 13.27 3.64 -9.33
N ALA A 283 13.24 3.05 -8.14
CA ALA A 283 14.46 2.84 -7.35
C ALA A 283 15.41 1.91 -8.11
N PRO A 284 16.72 2.16 -8.10
CA PRO A 284 17.67 1.24 -8.69
C PRO A 284 17.59 -0.12 -7.99
N ARG A 285 17.83 -1.19 -8.76
CA ARG A 285 17.95 -2.55 -8.21
C ARG A 285 19.09 -2.61 -7.19
N PRO A 286 18.97 -3.41 -6.12
CA PRO A 286 20.00 -3.48 -5.08
C PRO A 286 21.30 -4.04 -5.67
N THR A 287 22.42 -3.43 -5.29
CA THR A 287 23.77 -3.87 -5.67
C THR A 287 24.64 -3.94 -4.43
N CYS A 288 25.74 -4.71 -4.52
CA CYS A 288 26.65 -4.88 -3.39
C CYS A 288 28.10 -4.95 -3.82
N THR A 289 28.96 -4.76 -2.83
CA THR A 289 30.41 -4.93 -2.92
C THR A 289 30.90 -5.57 -1.62
N GLU A 290 32.17 -5.94 -1.55
CA GLU A 290 32.77 -6.44 -0.31
C GLU A 290 32.67 -5.44 0.85
N ALA A 291 32.80 -4.14 0.55
CA ALA A 291 32.63 -3.07 1.54
C ALA A 291 31.15 -2.82 1.93
N TYR A 292 30.20 -3.38 1.19
CA TYR A 292 28.76 -3.17 1.39
C TYR A 292 27.99 -4.50 1.33
N PRO A 293 28.14 -5.37 2.35
CA PRO A 293 27.65 -6.74 2.30
C PRO A 293 26.14 -6.87 2.52
N ASP A 294 25.46 -5.84 3.00
CA ASP A 294 24.04 -5.91 3.37
C ASP A 294 23.08 -5.42 2.28
N CYS A 295 23.55 -5.03 1.09
CA CYS A 295 22.68 -4.60 -0.03
C CYS A 295 21.67 -3.48 0.34
N GLY A 296 21.94 -2.74 1.42
CA GLY A 296 21.05 -1.71 1.97
C GLY A 296 19.78 -2.22 2.63
N SER A 297 19.69 -3.52 2.90
CA SER A 297 18.54 -4.14 3.56
C SER A 297 18.96 -5.26 4.51
N LYS A 298 18.38 -5.27 5.71
CA LYS A 298 18.53 -6.39 6.66
C LYS A 298 18.00 -7.74 6.13
N TYR A 299 17.22 -7.72 5.05
CA TYR A 299 16.67 -8.91 4.40
C TYR A 299 17.52 -9.42 3.24
N LEU A 300 18.57 -8.70 2.84
CA LEU A 300 19.46 -9.07 1.75
C LEU A 300 20.88 -9.27 2.28
N PHE A 301 21.69 -10.00 1.51
CA PHE A 301 23.12 -10.10 1.70
C PHE A 301 23.83 -10.12 0.34
N CYS A 302 25.13 -9.88 0.34
CA CYS A 302 25.96 -9.92 -0.85
C CYS A 302 26.50 -11.32 -1.07
N ASP A 303 26.01 -12.02 -2.10
CA ASP A 303 26.56 -13.29 -2.58
C ASP A 303 27.85 -13.01 -3.36
N GLN A 304 28.96 -13.53 -2.84
CA GLN A 304 30.29 -13.42 -3.46
C GLN A 304 30.86 -14.80 -3.84
N SER A 305 30.18 -15.87 -3.43
CA SER A 305 30.60 -17.25 -3.60
C SER A 305 30.22 -17.82 -4.97
N HIS A 306 29.19 -17.25 -5.62
CA HIS A 306 28.67 -17.77 -6.90
C HIS A 306 29.00 -16.89 -8.12
N GLY A 307 30.13 -16.20 -8.10
CA GLY A 307 30.64 -15.43 -9.24
C GLY A 307 30.74 -13.93 -8.96
N GLN A 308 30.23 -13.09 -9.86
CA GLN A 308 30.22 -11.64 -9.66
C GLN A 308 29.33 -11.28 -8.46
N ALA A 309 29.84 -10.41 -7.59
CA ALA A 309 29.14 -9.96 -6.40
C ALA A 309 27.73 -9.45 -6.74
N ARG A 310 26.72 -10.07 -6.15
CA ARG A 310 25.31 -9.75 -6.39
C ARG A 310 24.50 -9.82 -5.11
N CYS A 311 23.45 -9.04 -5.05
CA CYS A 311 22.52 -9.12 -3.92
C CYS A 311 21.67 -10.38 -4.01
N ALA A 312 21.45 -11.02 -2.87
CA ALA A 312 20.59 -12.18 -2.70
C ALA A 312 19.74 -12.02 -1.44
N ALA A 313 18.57 -12.63 -1.42
CA ALA A 313 17.71 -12.64 -0.25
C ALA A 313 18.28 -13.54 0.86
N LYS A 314 18.20 -13.07 2.11
CA LYS A 314 18.69 -13.86 3.26
C LYS A 314 17.88 -15.14 3.45
N ILE A 315 18.61 -16.19 3.82
CA ILE A 315 18.16 -17.55 4.03
C ILE A 315 17.51 -17.66 5.40
N ARG A 316 16.34 -18.31 5.45
CA ARG A 316 15.64 -18.61 6.69
C ARG A 316 16.46 -19.48 7.63
N LEU A 317 16.12 -19.45 8.92
CA LEU A 317 16.66 -20.41 9.88
C LEU A 317 16.37 -21.85 9.45
N GLU A 318 17.28 -22.74 9.83
CA GLU A 318 17.34 -24.19 9.56
C GLU A 318 17.63 -24.59 8.11
N ALA A 319 17.55 -23.66 7.15
CA ALA A 319 17.88 -23.92 5.76
C ALA A 319 19.40 -24.00 5.53
N ALA A 320 19.79 -24.67 4.43
CA ALA A 320 21.18 -24.86 4.05
C ALA A 320 21.84 -23.53 3.65
N CYS A 321 23.10 -23.34 4.06
CA CYS A 321 23.91 -22.16 3.78
C CYS A 321 25.37 -22.51 3.43
N ASP A 322 25.66 -23.80 3.24
CA ASP A 322 26.97 -24.36 2.90
C ASP A 322 27.50 -23.93 1.53
N GLY A 323 26.64 -23.42 0.64
CA GLY A 323 27.05 -22.81 -0.64
C GLY A 323 27.79 -21.48 -0.52
N TYR A 324 27.82 -20.84 0.66
CA TYR A 324 28.42 -19.51 0.86
C TYR A 324 29.69 -19.62 1.71
N VAL A 325 30.84 -19.49 1.06
CA VAL A 325 32.16 -19.87 1.60
C VAL A 325 33.14 -18.71 1.77
N ARG A 326 32.78 -17.49 1.36
CA ARG A 326 33.65 -16.31 1.41
C ARG A 326 33.43 -15.44 2.65
N GLY A 327 32.83 -16.00 3.69
CA GLY A 327 32.55 -15.29 4.94
C GLY A 327 31.30 -14.40 4.84
N GLU A 328 30.41 -14.67 3.88
CA GLU A 328 29.12 -14.00 3.81
C GLU A 328 28.26 -14.34 5.04
N ASN A 329 27.30 -13.46 5.36
CA ASN A 329 26.24 -13.77 6.31
C ASN A 329 24.90 -13.97 5.59
N PRO A 330 24.66 -15.17 5.01
CA PRO A 330 23.45 -15.44 4.26
C PRO A 330 22.21 -15.58 5.14
N CYS A 331 22.35 -15.74 6.47
CA CYS A 331 21.24 -16.14 7.33
C CYS A 331 20.44 -14.96 7.89
N PHE A 332 19.12 -15.03 7.78
CA PHE A 332 18.20 -14.07 8.38
C PHE A 332 18.09 -14.29 9.89
N ASN A 333 18.40 -13.27 10.70
CA ASN A 333 18.44 -13.35 12.17
C ASN A 333 19.30 -14.51 12.72
N GLY A 334 20.38 -14.86 12.02
CA GLY A 334 21.20 -16.01 12.37
C GLY A 334 22.60 -15.97 11.77
N ALA A 335 23.30 -17.08 11.87
CA ALA A 335 24.60 -17.32 11.25
C ALA A 335 24.65 -18.74 10.66
N CYS A 336 25.49 -18.91 9.63
CA CYS A 336 25.71 -20.21 9.03
C CYS A 336 26.60 -21.06 9.96
N VAL A 337 26.04 -22.10 10.57
CA VAL A 337 26.75 -23.01 11.49
C VAL A 337 26.51 -24.43 11.01
N ALA A 338 27.61 -25.17 10.78
CA ALA A 338 27.57 -26.54 10.24
C ALA A 338 26.73 -26.67 8.96
N GLY A 339 26.85 -25.70 8.04
CA GLY A 339 26.14 -25.70 6.76
C GLY A 339 24.65 -25.37 6.84
N ARG A 340 24.13 -24.96 8.01
CA ARG A 340 22.74 -24.53 8.17
C ARG A 340 22.63 -23.20 8.89
N CYS A 341 21.61 -22.43 8.54
CA CYS A 341 21.30 -21.20 9.24
C CYS A 341 20.78 -21.51 10.64
N THR A 342 21.53 -21.11 11.65
CA THR A 342 21.14 -21.29 13.05
C THR A 342 20.86 -19.94 13.67
N ALA A 343 19.90 -19.89 14.59
CA ALA A 343 19.67 -18.69 15.37
C ALA A 343 20.92 -18.46 16.21
N THR A 344 21.67 -17.41 15.91
CA THR A 344 22.72 -16.97 16.82
C THR A 344 22.01 -16.51 18.08
N VAL A 345 22.37 -17.07 19.23
CA VAL A 345 21.92 -16.56 20.55
C VAL A 345 22.66 -15.24 20.82
N ILE A 346 22.39 -14.27 19.97
CA ILE A 346 22.57 -12.86 20.28
C ILE A 346 21.18 -12.49 20.77
N PHE A 347 21.03 -12.28 22.08
CA PHE A 347 19.88 -11.56 22.62
C PHE A 347 19.59 -10.40 21.67
N SER A 348 18.41 -10.40 21.04
CA SER A 348 18.05 -9.44 20.01
C SER A 348 18.11 -8.02 20.57
N PHE A 349 19.27 -7.38 20.48
CA PHE A 349 19.38 -5.93 20.50
C PHE A 349 18.85 -5.44 19.17
N LYS A 350 17.53 -5.25 19.07
CA LYS A 350 16.93 -4.62 17.90
C LYS A 350 17.53 -3.21 17.79
N GLU A 351 18.21 -2.90 16.69
CA GLU A 351 18.53 -1.51 16.32
C GLU A 351 17.27 -0.63 16.21
N THR A 352 16.08 -1.25 16.17
CA THR A 352 14.77 -0.59 16.11
C THR A 352 14.03 -0.58 17.44
N CYS A 353 14.70 -0.82 18.57
CA CYS A 353 14.06 -0.81 19.88
C CYS A 353 13.87 0.62 20.41
N PHE A 354 12.97 1.36 19.77
CA PHE A 354 12.57 2.72 20.15
C PHE A 354 11.15 2.74 20.68
N ASN A 355 10.78 3.74 21.46
CA ASN A 355 9.35 4.04 21.61
C ASN A 355 8.97 5.05 20.53
N GLU A 356 7.72 5.04 20.12
CA GLU A 356 7.18 5.93 19.10
C GLU A 356 6.49 7.17 19.73
N ASN A 357 6.34 7.19 21.05
CA ASN A 357 5.68 8.26 21.81
C ASN A 357 6.42 8.56 23.12
N GLU A 358 6.51 9.84 23.48
CA GLU A 358 7.21 10.32 24.69
C GLU A 358 6.55 9.92 26.01
N CYS A 359 5.29 9.45 25.97
CA CYS A 359 4.52 9.00 27.13
C CYS A 359 4.56 7.49 27.36
N CYS A 360 5.23 6.72 26.50
CA CYS A 360 5.31 5.26 26.59
C CYS A 360 5.83 4.75 27.94
N ALA A 361 6.82 5.41 28.55
CA ALA A 361 7.32 5.04 29.87
C ALA A 361 6.26 5.20 30.96
N LEU A 362 5.51 6.30 30.92
CA LEU A 362 4.50 6.66 31.91
C LEU A 362 3.25 5.77 31.78
N TRP A 363 2.87 5.42 30.55
CA TRP A 363 1.83 4.44 30.27
C TRP A 363 2.24 3.03 30.74
N ALA A 364 3.48 2.63 30.50
CA ALA A 364 3.99 1.34 30.98
C ALA A 364 3.94 1.25 32.52
N GLU A 365 4.35 2.30 33.23
CA GLU A 365 4.24 2.39 34.70
C GLU A 365 2.79 2.29 35.21
N ARG A 366 1.81 2.76 34.42
CA ARG A 366 0.37 2.67 34.72
C ARG A 366 -0.26 1.32 34.37
N GLY A 367 0.52 0.36 33.87
CA GLY A 367 0.04 -0.98 33.52
C GLY A 367 -0.56 -1.10 32.12
N GLU A 368 -0.45 -0.07 31.28
CA GLU A 368 -1.00 -0.05 29.92
C GLU A 368 -0.43 -1.17 29.02
N CYS A 369 0.78 -1.66 29.33
CA CYS A 369 1.35 -2.82 28.63
C CYS A 369 0.49 -4.08 28.71
N THR A 370 -0.36 -4.18 29.73
CA THR A 370 -1.30 -5.30 29.91
C THR A 370 -2.71 -4.94 29.47
N VAL A 371 -3.16 -3.71 29.75
CA VAL A 371 -4.52 -3.23 29.45
C VAL A 371 -4.68 -2.91 27.95
N ASN A 372 -3.68 -2.26 27.35
CA ASN A 372 -3.63 -1.85 25.95
C ASN A 372 -2.50 -2.57 25.20
N ALA A 373 -2.35 -3.88 25.44
CA ALA A 373 -1.24 -4.70 24.96
C ALA A 373 -0.96 -4.59 23.43
N PRO A 374 -1.95 -4.52 22.52
CA PRO A 374 -1.69 -4.39 21.09
C PRO A 374 -1.03 -3.06 20.71
N TYR A 375 -1.49 -1.94 21.28
CA TYR A 375 -0.91 -0.62 21.03
C TYR A 375 0.48 -0.52 21.68
N MET A 376 0.56 -0.89 22.95
CA MET A 376 1.76 -0.76 23.76
C MET A 376 2.89 -1.68 23.28
N SER A 377 2.57 -2.84 22.70
CA SER A 377 3.58 -3.75 22.15
C SER A 377 4.22 -3.26 20.85
N VAL A 378 3.52 -2.41 20.09
CA VAL A 378 4.01 -1.86 18.81
C VAL A 378 4.65 -0.49 18.98
N TRP A 379 3.95 0.43 19.68
CA TRP A 379 4.33 1.84 19.81
C TRP A 379 5.22 2.09 21.04
N CYS A 380 5.12 1.26 22.07
CA CYS A 380 5.86 1.38 23.33
C CYS A 380 6.74 0.14 23.60
N LYS A 381 7.26 -0.45 22.52
CA LYS A 381 8.04 -1.71 22.52
C LYS A 381 9.22 -1.71 23.49
N ALA A 382 9.90 -0.58 23.69
CA ALA A 382 11.00 -0.51 24.64
C ALA A 382 10.49 -0.41 26.09
N SER A 383 9.48 0.43 26.36
CA SER A 383 8.90 0.58 27.71
C SER A 383 8.14 -0.65 28.21
N CYS A 384 7.53 -1.42 27.30
CA CYS A 384 6.79 -2.65 27.63
C CYS A 384 7.61 -3.94 27.52
N GLY A 385 8.94 -3.82 27.42
CA GLY A 385 9.84 -4.98 27.42
C GLY A 385 9.72 -5.90 26.20
N GLN A 386 9.10 -5.45 25.11
CA GLN A 386 9.01 -6.20 23.84
C GLN A 386 10.36 -6.24 23.10
N CYS A 387 11.28 -5.37 23.50
CA CYS A 387 12.68 -5.37 23.07
C CYS A 387 13.56 -4.70 24.12
N ARG A 388 14.87 -4.94 24.05
CA ARG A 388 15.86 -4.31 24.94
C ARG A 388 16.63 -3.22 24.20
N PRO A 389 16.49 -1.92 24.57
CA PRO A 389 17.21 -0.83 23.92
C PRO A 389 18.70 -0.83 24.29
N ARG A 390 19.54 -0.23 23.43
CA ARG A 390 20.97 0.03 23.70
C ARG A 390 21.22 1.33 24.50
N TYR A 391 20.16 2.07 24.81
CA TYR A 391 20.19 3.32 25.56
C TYR A 391 19.40 3.19 26.88
N PRO A 392 19.70 3.99 27.91
CA PRO A 392 18.94 3.98 29.15
C PRO A 392 17.55 4.59 28.94
N LEU A 393 16.48 3.84 29.23
CA LEU A 393 15.10 4.36 29.15
C LEU A 393 14.83 5.48 30.17
N ILE A 394 15.54 5.44 31.29
CA ILE A 394 15.45 6.41 32.39
C ILE A 394 16.10 7.76 32.05
N ASP A 395 16.94 7.82 31.02
CA ASP A 395 17.60 9.05 30.63
C ASP A 395 16.59 9.98 29.94
N ASP A 396 16.28 11.08 30.63
CA ASP A 396 15.25 12.00 30.20
C ASP A 396 15.74 12.99 29.11
N CYS A 397 17.05 13.18 28.95
CA CYS A 397 17.62 14.14 28.02
C CYS A 397 18.83 13.57 27.26
N SER A 398 18.53 12.66 26.34
CA SER A 398 19.49 12.18 25.35
C SER A 398 18.88 11.97 23.97
N ASP A 399 19.77 11.97 22.98
CA ASP A 399 19.46 11.49 21.64
C ASP A 399 19.73 9.99 21.60
N ARG A 400 18.68 9.23 21.31
CA ARG A 400 18.67 7.76 21.32
C ARG A 400 19.07 7.19 19.96
N HIS A 401 19.09 8.03 18.92
CA HIS A 401 19.47 7.66 17.57
C HIS A 401 20.64 8.52 17.05
N HIS A 402 21.58 7.89 16.32
CA HIS A 402 22.79 8.56 15.82
C HIS A 402 22.52 9.68 14.80
N ASN A 403 21.39 9.62 14.07
CA ASN A 403 20.98 10.64 13.10
C ASN A 403 20.18 11.82 13.69
N CYS A 404 19.93 11.88 15.00
CA CYS A 404 19.10 12.92 15.61
C CYS A 404 19.53 14.35 15.24
N GLU A 405 20.84 14.63 15.22
CA GLU A 405 21.37 15.95 14.88
C GLU A 405 21.05 16.32 13.42
N ARG A 406 21.16 15.36 12.50
CA ARG A 406 20.84 15.55 11.08
C ARG A 406 19.35 15.81 10.90
N TRP A 407 18.50 15.01 11.53
CA TRP A 407 17.05 15.12 11.42
C TRP A 407 16.51 16.41 12.04
N ALA A 408 17.06 16.83 13.17
CA ALA A 408 16.71 18.12 13.76
C ALA A 408 17.04 19.28 12.81
N ARG A 409 18.20 19.26 12.15
CA ARG A 409 18.56 20.26 11.11
C ARG A 409 17.63 20.21 9.89
N SER A 410 17.05 19.05 9.58
CA SER A 410 16.09 18.87 8.48
C SER A 410 14.65 19.25 8.84
N GLY A 411 14.38 19.71 10.07
CA GLY A 411 13.05 20.13 10.50
C GLY A 411 12.16 19.02 11.06
N GLU A 412 12.69 17.82 11.27
CA GLU A 412 11.90 16.67 11.77
C GLU A 412 11.29 16.91 13.16
N CYS A 413 11.88 17.79 13.97
CA CYS A 413 11.36 18.13 15.30
C CYS A 413 9.95 18.73 15.30
N THR A 414 9.50 19.29 14.17
CA THR A 414 8.13 19.79 13.98
C THR A 414 7.29 18.85 13.12
N ILE A 415 7.89 18.21 12.11
CA ILE A 415 7.21 17.30 11.18
C ILE A 415 6.87 15.97 11.85
N ASN A 416 7.83 15.35 12.51
CA ASN A 416 7.70 14.08 13.21
C ASN A 416 7.83 14.28 14.73
N SER A 417 6.96 15.13 15.27
CA SER A 417 7.09 15.68 16.62
C SER A 417 7.06 14.61 17.72
N LEU A 418 6.24 13.56 17.58
CA LEU A 418 6.08 12.48 18.57
C LEU A 418 7.31 11.56 18.64
N TRP A 419 7.86 11.19 17.48
CA TRP A 419 9.04 10.35 17.43
C TRP A 419 10.28 11.12 17.89
N MET A 420 10.41 12.36 17.42
CA MET A 420 11.56 13.20 17.73
C MET A 420 11.55 13.67 19.19
N SER A 421 10.37 13.87 19.80
CA SER A 421 10.26 14.18 21.23
C SER A 421 10.55 12.99 22.14
N GLU A 422 10.45 11.76 21.64
CA GLU A 422 10.84 10.57 22.39
C GLU A 422 12.31 10.20 22.17
N ASN A 423 12.81 10.30 20.94
CA ASN A 423 14.09 9.72 20.55
C ASN A 423 15.21 10.72 20.28
N CYS A 424 14.90 12.01 20.12
CA CYS A 424 15.87 13.05 19.74
C CYS A 424 15.73 14.35 20.57
N ARG A 425 15.47 14.23 21.88
CA ARG A 425 15.16 15.38 22.75
C ARG A 425 16.27 16.42 22.82
N ARG A 426 17.53 15.98 22.81
CA ARG A 426 18.68 16.90 22.92
C ARG A 426 18.82 17.68 21.62
N SER A 427 18.80 16.99 20.47
CA SER A 427 18.86 17.61 19.15
C SER A 427 17.66 18.53 18.87
N CYS A 428 16.47 18.23 19.40
CA CYS A 428 15.26 19.06 19.27
C CYS A 428 15.10 20.14 20.36
N GLY A 429 16.06 20.31 21.26
CA GLY A 429 16.00 21.33 22.32
C GLY A 429 14.88 21.13 23.36
N ARG A 430 14.36 19.90 23.50
CA ARG A 430 13.23 19.57 24.39
C ARG A 430 13.62 19.17 25.81
N CYS A 431 14.88 19.32 26.17
CA CYS A 431 15.38 18.96 27.50
C CYS A 431 14.97 19.93 28.63
N HIS A 432 14.31 21.04 28.29
CA HIS A 432 13.83 22.01 29.27
C HIS A 432 12.55 21.55 30.01
N GLN A 433 11.85 20.54 29.49
CA GLN A 433 10.66 19.94 30.08
C GLN A 433 10.85 18.43 30.19
N SER A 434 10.57 17.85 31.36
CA SER A 434 10.68 16.39 31.54
C SER A 434 9.59 15.65 30.77
N ARG A 435 9.82 14.39 30.38
CA ARG A 435 8.76 13.54 29.76
C ARG A 435 7.52 13.48 30.62
N SER A 436 7.71 13.35 31.93
CA SER A 436 6.62 13.32 32.90
C SER A 436 5.82 14.61 32.96
N GLN A 437 6.43 15.77 32.69
CA GLN A 437 5.73 17.07 32.65
C GLN A 437 5.00 17.26 31.32
N ALA A 438 5.65 16.93 30.20
CA ALA A 438 5.03 16.98 28.87
C ALA A 438 3.78 16.08 28.79
N CYS A 439 3.85 14.88 29.37
CA CYS A 439 2.74 13.94 29.42
C CYS A 439 1.67 14.28 30.48
N ARG A 440 1.98 15.19 31.43
CA ARG A 440 1.01 15.69 32.43
C ARG A 440 0.18 16.86 31.90
N GLU A 441 0.71 17.66 30.97
CA GLU A 441 -0.03 18.75 30.33
C GLU A 441 -1.17 18.27 29.40
N HIS A 442 -1.29 16.97 29.15
CA HIS A 442 -2.44 16.33 28.47
C HIS A 442 -3.26 15.41 29.40
N CYS A 443 -3.05 15.50 30.71
CA CYS A 443 -3.86 14.85 31.74
C CYS A 443 -4.06 15.84 32.91
N GLY A 444 -4.90 16.84 32.71
CA GLY A 444 -5.33 17.74 33.79
C GLY A 444 -6.56 17.19 34.53
N GLU A 445 -6.45 17.09 35.86
CA GLU A 445 -7.59 17.05 36.78
C GLU A 445 -7.84 18.48 37.37
N PRO A 446 -8.95 18.75 38.07
CA PRO A 446 -9.99 19.68 37.64
C PRO A 446 -9.89 21.09 38.24
N THR A 447 -10.12 22.12 37.41
CA THR A 447 -10.47 23.46 37.91
C THR A 447 -11.67 24.00 37.15
N THR A 448 -12.70 24.32 37.91
CA THR A 448 -14.01 24.82 37.47
C THR A 448 -13.94 26.24 36.92
N THR A 449 -14.33 26.41 35.66
CA THR A 449 -15.24 27.48 35.21
C THR A 449 -16.12 26.93 34.08
N LEU A 450 -17.44 27.01 34.26
CA LEU A 450 -18.45 26.38 33.42
C LEU A 450 -18.62 27.06 32.06
N LYS A 451 -18.56 26.25 30.99
CA LYS A 451 -19.36 26.37 29.74
C LYS A 451 -19.61 24.94 29.21
N PRO A 452 -20.74 24.70 28.52
CA PRO A 452 -21.65 23.59 28.83
C PRO A 452 -21.07 22.23 28.47
N LYS A 453 -21.22 21.27 29.39
CA LYS A 453 -21.19 19.84 29.09
C LYS A 453 -22.40 19.52 28.19
N GLU A 454 -22.16 19.11 26.96
CA GLU A 454 -22.96 18.01 26.44
C GLU A 454 -22.28 16.73 26.95
N VAL A 455 -22.84 16.19 28.03
CA VAL A 455 -22.51 14.85 28.48
C VAL A 455 -22.97 13.91 27.38
N CYS A 456 -22.02 13.23 26.74
CA CYS A 456 -22.34 12.19 25.79
C CYS A 456 -23.00 11.07 26.57
N GLY A 457 -24.27 10.80 26.25
CA GLY A 457 -25.08 9.79 26.92
C GLY A 457 -24.25 8.53 27.11
N SER A 458 -24.17 8.07 28.36
CA SER A 458 -23.36 6.93 28.74
C SER A 458 -23.84 5.67 28.03
N THR A 459 -23.10 5.22 27.04
CA THR A 459 -23.01 3.80 26.72
C THR A 459 -21.52 3.46 26.62
N ASN A 460 -21.10 2.44 27.36
CA ASN A 460 -19.74 1.85 27.29
C ASN A 460 -19.51 1.10 25.96
N GLU A 461 -20.27 1.43 24.92
CA GLU A 461 -20.40 0.64 23.71
C GLU A 461 -19.65 1.32 22.56
N CYS A 462 -18.94 0.51 21.78
CA CYS A 462 -18.05 0.99 20.74
C CYS A 462 -18.71 0.90 19.37
N TYR A 463 -19.38 1.98 18.98
CA TYR A 463 -20.07 2.11 17.69
C TYR A 463 -20.13 3.57 17.23
N ASN A 464 -20.58 3.79 15.99
CA ASN A 464 -20.87 5.13 15.47
C ASN A 464 -22.36 5.42 15.58
N GLU A 465 -22.73 6.61 16.03
CA GLU A 465 -24.11 7.08 16.12
C GLU A 465 -24.69 7.47 14.75
N ASN A 466 -23.84 7.67 13.74
CA ASN A 466 -24.27 8.19 12.44
C ASN A 466 -23.54 7.54 11.26
N ILE A 467 -24.28 7.33 10.17
CA ILE A 467 -23.78 6.73 8.94
C ILE A 467 -22.73 7.57 8.21
N CYS A 468 -22.71 8.87 8.47
CA CYS A 468 -21.76 9.81 7.91
C CYS A 468 -20.41 9.85 8.65
N CYS A 469 -20.30 9.21 9.82
CA CYS A 469 -19.07 9.18 10.61
C CYS A 469 -17.82 8.72 9.83
N PRO A 470 -17.88 7.69 8.97
CA PRO A 470 -16.75 7.31 8.12
C PRO A 470 -16.30 8.46 7.20
N HIS A 471 -17.24 9.16 6.57
CA HIS A 471 -16.92 10.29 5.67
C HIS A 471 -16.36 11.49 6.43
N TRP A 472 -17.00 11.89 7.53
CA TRP A 472 -16.55 13.03 8.35
C TRP A 472 -15.17 12.80 8.97
N SER A 473 -14.84 11.56 9.34
CA SER A 473 -13.50 11.24 9.85
C SER A 473 -12.40 11.53 8.83
N LEU A 474 -12.68 11.29 7.54
CA LEU A 474 -11.76 11.55 6.44
C LEU A 474 -11.66 13.05 6.08
N GLN A 475 -12.64 13.87 6.46
CA GLN A 475 -12.63 15.32 6.25
C GLN A 475 -11.93 16.11 7.38
N SER A 476 -11.18 15.41 8.24
CA SER A 476 -10.56 15.98 9.45
C SER A 476 -11.58 16.55 10.44
N GLU A 477 -12.84 16.11 10.41
CA GLU A 477 -13.83 16.57 11.40
C GLU A 477 -13.49 16.05 12.81
N CYS A 478 -12.81 14.91 12.93
CA CYS A 478 -12.30 14.41 14.21
C CYS A 478 -11.36 15.40 14.91
N THR A 479 -10.65 16.25 14.16
CA THR A 479 -9.75 17.26 14.72
C THR A 479 -10.41 18.65 14.84
N LYS A 480 -11.38 18.97 13.97
CA LYS A 480 -12.13 20.24 14.00
C LYS A 480 -13.25 20.26 15.04
N GLN A 481 -13.97 19.15 15.20
CA GLN A 481 -15.14 18.99 16.07
C GLN A 481 -14.90 17.87 17.09
N GLN A 482 -13.76 17.95 17.78
CA GLN A 482 -13.22 16.89 18.65
C GLN A 482 -14.26 16.32 19.61
N SER A 483 -15.00 17.16 20.33
CA SER A 483 -15.99 16.69 21.31
C SER A 483 -17.19 16.00 20.66
N TRP A 484 -17.73 16.56 19.59
CA TRP A 484 -18.93 16.01 18.94
C TRP A 484 -18.61 14.69 18.22
N MET A 485 -17.50 14.67 17.49
CA MET A 485 -17.01 13.49 16.78
C MET A 485 -16.55 12.39 17.74
N ALA A 486 -15.95 12.75 18.88
CA ALA A 486 -15.60 11.78 19.91
C ALA A 486 -16.82 11.10 20.53
N CYS A 487 -17.98 11.74 20.48
CA CYS A 487 -19.20 11.21 21.07
C CYS A 487 -20.09 10.48 20.09
N ASN A 488 -20.13 10.94 18.83
CA ASN A 488 -21.02 10.41 17.80
C ASN A 488 -20.29 9.51 16.79
N CYS A 489 -18.98 9.63 16.63
CA CYS A 489 -18.20 8.93 15.60
C CYS A 489 -16.99 8.22 16.21
N ARG A 490 -17.24 7.50 17.32
CA ARG A 490 -16.21 6.90 18.18
C ARG A 490 -15.32 5.93 17.42
N VAL A 491 -15.90 5.10 16.56
CA VAL A 491 -15.13 4.11 15.80
C VAL A 491 -14.40 4.79 14.65
N SER A 492 -15.08 5.68 13.90
CA SER A 492 -14.47 6.37 12.76
C SER A 492 -13.32 7.30 13.15
N CYS A 493 -13.38 7.91 14.32
CA CYS A 493 -12.31 8.76 14.86
C CYS A 493 -11.28 8.01 15.73
N GLY A 494 -11.41 6.68 15.85
CA GLY A 494 -10.45 5.85 16.57
C GLY A 494 -10.50 5.99 18.10
N HIS A 495 -11.59 6.47 18.68
CA HIS A 495 -11.78 6.57 20.13
C HIS A 495 -12.08 5.21 20.78
N CYS A 496 -12.50 4.22 19.99
CA CYS A 496 -12.68 2.85 20.46
C CYS A 496 -12.55 1.87 19.28
N ILE A 497 -12.26 0.60 19.58
CA ILE A 497 -12.23 -0.49 18.60
C ILE A 497 -13.30 -1.52 18.97
N PRO A 498 -14.21 -1.87 18.07
CA PRO A 498 -15.28 -2.78 18.39
C PRO A 498 -14.81 -4.23 18.46
N GLN A 499 -15.30 -4.96 19.47
CA GLN A 499 -14.91 -6.36 19.72
C GLN A 499 -15.81 -7.37 18.98
N ASN A 500 -17.03 -6.97 18.61
CA ASN A 500 -18.09 -7.90 18.18
C ASN A 500 -18.43 -7.81 16.69
N TYR A 501 -17.82 -6.88 15.94
CA TYR A 501 -18.05 -6.73 14.51
C TYR A 501 -16.85 -6.07 13.82
N SER A 502 -16.71 -6.33 12.52
CA SER A 502 -15.65 -5.74 11.70
C SER A 502 -16.11 -4.41 11.11
N TYR A 503 -15.64 -3.32 11.72
CA TYR A 503 -15.87 -1.97 11.22
C TYR A 503 -15.27 -1.80 9.82
N GLY A 504 -16.09 -1.29 8.89
CA GLY A 504 -15.72 -1.09 7.49
C GLY A 504 -16.20 -2.17 6.52
N SER A 505 -16.83 -3.24 7.04
CA SER A 505 -17.47 -4.27 6.23
C SER A 505 -19.00 -4.06 6.11
N CYS A 506 -19.62 -4.60 5.05
CA CYS A 506 -21.09 -4.58 4.89
C CYS A 506 -21.73 -5.70 5.73
N HIS A 507 -21.75 -5.53 7.05
CA HIS A 507 -22.33 -6.49 7.99
C HIS A 507 -23.12 -5.77 9.08
N ASP A 508 -23.96 -6.54 9.78
CA ASP A 508 -24.73 -6.07 10.92
C ASP A 508 -23.89 -6.12 12.21
N TYR A 509 -23.98 -5.04 12.98
CA TYR A 509 -23.35 -4.83 14.28
C TYR A 509 -23.94 -5.73 15.37
N HIS A 510 -25.26 -5.92 15.33
CA HIS A 510 -26.01 -6.63 16.35
C HIS A 510 -26.72 -7.85 15.77
N LEU A 511 -26.76 -8.95 16.52
CA LEU A 511 -27.41 -10.19 16.10
C LEU A 511 -28.92 -10.02 15.87
N GLU A 512 -29.54 -9.04 16.54
CA GLU A 512 -30.97 -8.74 16.38
C GLU A 512 -31.27 -7.73 15.26
N CYS A 513 -30.27 -7.25 14.52
CA CYS A 513 -30.46 -6.29 13.43
C CYS A 513 -31.52 -6.76 12.41
N GLN A 514 -31.54 -8.06 12.09
CA GLN A 514 -32.54 -8.64 11.20
C GLN A 514 -33.96 -8.58 11.79
N GLY A 515 -34.10 -8.76 13.11
CA GLY A 515 -35.38 -8.68 13.82
C GLY A 515 -35.88 -7.24 13.88
N TRP A 516 -35.02 -6.30 14.26
CA TRP A 516 -35.34 -4.87 14.32
C TRP A 516 -35.67 -4.28 12.95
N ALA A 517 -34.95 -4.70 11.89
CA ALA A 517 -35.27 -4.32 10.52
C ALA A 517 -36.68 -4.77 10.11
N ARG A 518 -37.09 -6.00 10.47
CA ARG A 518 -38.47 -6.49 10.23
C ARG A 518 -39.55 -5.71 10.99
N LEU A 519 -39.19 -5.10 12.12
CA LEU A 519 -40.08 -4.23 12.92
C LEU A 519 -40.11 -2.78 12.39
N GLY A 520 -39.38 -2.46 11.32
CA GLY A 520 -39.33 -1.15 10.70
C GLY A 520 -38.35 -0.17 11.34
N GLU A 521 -37.43 -0.64 12.18
CA GLU A 521 -36.49 0.22 12.90
C GLU A 521 -35.49 0.93 11.98
N CYS A 522 -35.22 0.41 10.78
CA CYS A 522 -34.34 1.05 9.81
C CYS A 522 -34.82 2.46 9.38
N GLU A 523 -36.14 2.70 9.40
CA GLU A 523 -36.72 4.00 9.06
C GLU A 523 -36.93 4.90 10.29
N ARG A 524 -36.97 4.30 11.49
CA ARG A 524 -37.30 4.98 12.75
C ARG A 524 -36.09 5.35 13.58
N ASN A 525 -35.01 4.59 13.46
CA ASN A 525 -33.81 4.74 14.25
C ASN A 525 -32.58 4.90 13.33
N PRO A 526 -32.06 6.14 13.14
CA PRO A 526 -30.91 6.41 12.28
C PRO A 526 -29.64 5.64 12.64
N TRP A 527 -29.50 5.24 13.90
CA TRP A 527 -28.41 4.37 14.37
C TRP A 527 -28.37 3.04 13.60
N MET A 528 -29.54 2.52 13.22
CA MET A 528 -29.67 1.28 12.45
C MET A 528 -29.00 1.36 11.08
N LEU A 529 -28.95 2.54 10.45
CA LEU A 529 -28.37 2.69 9.12
C LEU A 529 -26.84 2.53 9.15
N GLU A 530 -26.20 2.88 10.26
CA GLU A 530 -24.76 2.73 10.43
C GLU A 530 -24.37 1.39 11.04
N ASN A 531 -25.20 0.85 11.92
CA ASN A 531 -24.85 -0.31 12.71
C ASN A 531 -25.54 -1.58 12.18
N CYS A 532 -26.70 -1.52 11.55
CA CYS A 532 -27.39 -2.68 10.95
C CYS A 532 -27.35 -2.63 9.42
N ARG A 533 -26.15 -2.45 8.86
CA ARG A 533 -25.97 -2.07 7.44
C ARG A 533 -26.50 -3.10 6.45
N PHE A 534 -26.34 -4.38 6.76
CA PHE A 534 -26.79 -5.45 5.86
C PHE A 534 -28.31 -5.62 5.94
N SER A 535 -28.86 -5.66 7.16
CA SER A 535 -30.30 -5.80 7.39
C SER A 535 -31.10 -4.58 6.95
N CYS A 536 -30.53 -3.38 7.01
CA CYS A 536 -31.16 -2.13 6.55
C CYS A 536 -30.78 -1.74 5.11
N GLN A 537 -30.02 -2.57 4.40
CA GLN A 537 -29.55 -2.30 3.02
C GLN A 537 -28.80 -0.96 2.87
N SER A 538 -28.14 -0.51 3.93
CA SER A 538 -27.42 0.77 4.00
C SER A 538 -25.91 0.62 3.83
N CYS A 539 -25.48 -0.37 3.04
CA CYS A 539 -24.08 -0.58 2.66
C CYS A 539 -23.63 0.40 1.56
N PHE A 540 -23.56 1.68 1.93
CA PHE A 540 -23.17 2.75 1.02
C PHE A 540 -21.67 2.77 0.77
N SER A 541 -21.28 3.08 -0.47
CA SER A 541 -19.88 3.34 -0.82
C SER A 541 -19.44 4.70 -0.29
N HIS A 542 -18.12 4.94 -0.25
CA HIS A 542 -17.61 6.28 0.09
C HIS A 542 -18.10 7.37 -0.89
N TRP A 543 -18.44 7.01 -2.13
CA TRP A 543 -19.05 7.94 -3.08
C TRP A 543 -20.48 8.30 -2.68
N ASP A 544 -21.29 7.32 -2.30
CA ASP A 544 -22.67 7.53 -1.85
C ASP A 544 -22.68 8.36 -0.56
N LEU A 545 -21.81 8.05 0.40
CA LEU A 545 -21.65 8.82 1.63
C LEU A 545 -21.16 10.24 1.36
N ARG A 546 -20.33 10.49 0.34
CA ARG A 546 -19.93 11.85 -0.02
C ARG A 546 -21.11 12.69 -0.49
N GLU A 547 -21.98 12.12 -1.33
CA GLU A 547 -23.17 12.82 -1.82
C GLU A 547 -24.20 13.03 -0.70
N MET A 548 -24.30 12.06 0.21
CA MET A 548 -25.26 12.08 1.32
C MET A 548 -24.80 12.92 2.53
N CYS A 549 -23.49 13.03 2.77
CA CYS A 549 -22.89 13.54 4.01
C CYS A 549 -21.98 14.75 3.78
N GLY A 550 -22.26 15.56 2.74
CA GLY A 550 -21.45 16.72 2.35
C GLY A 550 -21.48 17.92 3.30
N GLU A 551 -22.35 17.91 4.31
CA GLU A 551 -22.45 18.97 5.33
C GLU A 551 -21.48 18.74 6.49
N PRO A 552 -21.05 19.79 7.21
CA PRO A 552 -20.22 19.67 8.41
C PRO A 552 -20.87 18.77 9.48
N ALA A 553 -20.04 18.04 10.23
CA ALA A 553 -20.49 17.12 11.27
C ALA A 553 -21.46 17.82 12.25
N GLY A 554 -22.55 17.15 12.60
CA GLY A 554 -23.64 17.70 13.43
C GLY A 554 -24.74 18.47 12.69
N LYS A 555 -24.62 18.70 11.37
CA LYS A 555 -25.72 19.19 10.53
C LYS A 555 -26.15 18.12 9.54
N ILE A 556 -27.33 17.56 9.77
CA ILE A 556 -27.98 16.65 8.83
C ILE A 556 -28.99 17.48 8.05
N SER A 557 -28.81 17.61 6.73
CA SER A 557 -29.95 17.96 5.89
C SER A 557 -30.94 16.80 6.02
N ALA A 558 -32.17 17.10 6.46
CA ALA A 558 -33.21 16.09 6.62
C ALA A 558 -33.21 15.19 5.39
N LEU A 559 -33.14 13.88 5.61
CA LEU A 559 -33.25 12.84 4.58
C LEU A 559 -34.17 13.34 3.48
N ARG A 560 -33.61 13.82 2.36
CA ARG A 560 -34.37 13.77 1.12
C ARG A 560 -34.51 12.29 0.92
N SER A 561 -35.73 11.82 1.18
CA SER A 561 -36.29 10.54 0.83
C SER A 561 -35.91 10.17 -0.59
N TYR A 562 -34.67 9.71 -0.79
CA TYR A 562 -34.31 8.88 -1.92
C TYR A 562 -34.84 7.50 -1.53
N GLY A 563 -36.00 7.21 -2.09
CA GLY A 563 -36.75 6.01 -1.80
C GLY A 563 -35.84 4.79 -1.84
N ILE A 564 -35.92 4.03 -0.74
CA ILE A 564 -35.71 2.59 -0.75
C ILE A 564 -36.70 2.05 -1.79
N ASN A 565 -36.29 2.02 -3.05
CA ASN A 565 -37.01 1.29 -4.09
C ASN A 565 -36.26 0.00 -4.32
N SER A 566 -36.91 -1.08 -3.88
CA SER A 566 -36.63 -2.45 -4.26
C SER A 566 -36.35 -2.58 -5.75
N HIS A 567 -35.16 -3.07 -6.10
CA HIS A 567 -34.92 -3.88 -7.30
C HIS A 567 -33.74 -4.82 -7.11
#